data_AF-A0A354CTY3-F1
#
_entry.id   AF-A0A354CTY3-F1
#
_cell.length_a   1.000
_cell.length_b   1.000
_cell.length_c   1.000
_cell.angle_alpha   90.00
_cell.angle_beta   90.00
_cell.angle_gamma   90.00
#
_symmetry.space_group_name_H-M   'P 1'
#
loop_
_entity.id
_entity.type
_entity.pdbx_description
1 polymer ?
#
loop_
_entity_poly.entity_id
_entity_poly.type
_entity_poly.pdbx_seq_one_letter_code
_entity_poly.pdbx_strand_id
1 'polypeptide(L)'
;MSVEGFDEIFNTVYIAKKLYDIGRYELVKDSFYDKICFDTYYESMLCLIENIFEHHYCQYSDRRFVEMRILSDPVIEEFYKLAGEYGKRNNIPDETNYYINEAERLVRIQLDFSYCVDWRLMGHTEPKRKYHSRLAVFIYQDDWVDLGCLAFALIEIYEWFSEACVNLREILNNAGKEVKAA
;
A
#
# COMPACT_ATOMS: atom_id res chain seq x y z
N MET A 1 -33.54 4.31 -14.08
CA MET A 1 -33.50 5.10 -12.84
C MET A 1 -32.11 4.91 -12.28
N SER A 2 -31.20 5.87 -12.47
CA SER A 2 -29.90 5.86 -11.81
C SER A 2 -30.12 6.30 -10.36
N VAL A 3 -29.65 5.51 -9.41
CA VAL A 3 -29.58 5.96 -8.01
C VAL A 3 -28.41 6.95 -7.96
N GLU A 4 -28.68 8.19 -7.60
CA GLU A 4 -27.63 9.20 -7.42
C GLU A 4 -26.69 8.73 -6.31
N GLY A 5 -25.38 8.75 -6.59
CA GLY A 5 -24.37 8.24 -5.66
C GLY A 5 -24.18 6.72 -5.64
N PHE A 6 -24.77 5.95 -6.58
CA PHE A 6 -24.73 4.48 -6.55
C PHE A 6 -23.31 3.91 -6.49
N ASP A 7 -22.38 4.49 -7.27
CA ASP A 7 -21.00 4.03 -7.35
C ASP A 7 -20.25 4.29 -6.04
N GLU A 8 -20.46 5.45 -5.42
CA GLU A 8 -19.88 5.81 -4.12
C GLU A 8 -20.38 4.87 -3.00
N ILE A 9 -21.68 4.53 -3.02
CA ILE A 9 -22.25 3.55 -2.08
C ILE A 9 -21.60 2.19 -2.27
N PHE A 10 -21.52 1.74 -3.51
CA PHE A 10 -20.98 0.43 -3.83
C PHE A 10 -19.49 0.35 -3.46
N ASN A 11 -18.71 1.36 -3.82
CA ASN A 11 -17.29 1.47 -3.50
C ASN A 11 -17.08 1.47 -1.98
N THR A 12 -17.88 2.22 -1.23
CA THR A 12 -17.83 2.24 0.24
C THR A 12 -18.01 0.84 0.82
N VAL A 13 -19.08 0.14 0.43
CA VAL A 13 -19.38 -1.20 0.94
C VAL A 13 -18.31 -2.21 0.50
N TYR A 14 -17.83 -2.10 -0.74
CA TYR A 14 -16.82 -2.98 -1.29
C TYR A 14 -15.48 -2.84 -0.55
N ILE A 15 -15.01 -1.61 -0.34
CA ILE A 15 -13.79 -1.31 0.41
C ILE A 15 -13.93 -1.75 1.88
N ALA A 16 -15.06 -1.45 2.52
CA ALA A 16 -15.32 -1.88 3.89
C ALA A 16 -15.28 -3.42 4.03
N LYS A 17 -15.86 -4.15 3.06
CA LYS A 17 -15.77 -5.60 2.99
C LYS A 17 -14.32 -6.07 2.82
N LYS A 18 -13.55 -5.45 1.92
CA LYS A 18 -12.14 -5.81 1.70
C LYS A 18 -11.33 -5.66 2.99
N LEU A 19 -11.47 -4.54 3.69
CA LEU A 19 -10.82 -4.29 4.98
C LEU A 19 -11.22 -5.34 6.04
N TYR A 20 -12.50 -5.71 6.08
CA TYR A 20 -12.98 -6.78 6.96
C TYR A 20 -12.33 -8.13 6.63
N ASP A 21 -12.27 -8.50 5.34
CA ASP A 21 -11.71 -9.78 4.89
C ASP A 21 -10.20 -9.90 5.21
N ILE A 22 -9.46 -8.79 5.21
CA ILE A 22 -8.03 -8.75 5.62
C ILE A 22 -7.82 -8.53 7.12
N GLY A 23 -8.88 -8.51 7.92
CA GLY A 23 -8.82 -8.37 9.37
C GLY A 23 -8.54 -6.96 9.89
N ARG A 24 -8.67 -5.92 9.05
CA ARG A 24 -8.48 -4.50 9.39
C ARG A 24 -9.82 -3.81 9.73
N TYR A 25 -10.61 -4.45 10.61
CA TYR A 25 -11.96 -3.98 10.96
C TYR A 25 -11.96 -2.64 11.72
N GLU A 26 -10.90 -2.36 12.46
CA GLU A 26 -10.68 -1.06 13.11
C GLU A 26 -10.70 0.09 12.09
N LEU A 27 -10.08 -0.09 10.92
CA LEU A 27 -10.13 0.93 9.86
C LEU A 27 -11.53 1.16 9.33
N VAL A 28 -12.36 0.11 9.27
CA VAL A 28 -13.76 0.26 8.85
C VAL A 28 -14.51 1.16 9.84
N LYS A 29 -14.33 0.91 11.14
CA LYS A 29 -14.97 1.70 12.19
C LYS A 29 -14.49 3.14 12.23
N ASP A 30 -13.20 3.36 12.02
CA ASP A 30 -12.58 4.67 12.19
C ASP A 30 -12.72 5.55 10.94
N SER A 31 -12.85 4.94 9.75
CA SER A 31 -12.83 5.66 8.48
C SER A 31 -14.22 5.86 7.85
N PHE A 32 -15.20 5.02 8.15
CA PHE A 32 -16.53 5.10 7.52
C PHE A 32 -17.58 5.65 8.48
N TYR A 33 -18.27 6.69 8.03
CA TYR A 33 -19.37 7.29 8.78
C TYR A 33 -20.67 6.51 8.59
N ASP A 34 -21.59 6.62 9.56
CA ASP A 34 -22.94 6.05 9.51
C ASP A 34 -23.89 6.79 8.52
N LYS A 35 -23.35 7.60 7.62
CA LYS A 35 -24.10 8.38 6.63
C LYS A 35 -23.59 8.08 5.23
N ILE A 36 -24.52 7.95 4.30
CA ILE A 36 -24.25 7.64 2.91
C ILE A 36 -24.64 8.86 2.04
N CYS A 37 -23.66 9.69 1.71
CA CYS A 37 -23.78 10.75 0.69
C CYS A 37 -22.40 11.08 0.09
N PHE A 38 -22.39 11.83 -1.02
CA PHE A 38 -21.18 12.18 -1.77
C PHE A 38 -20.07 12.78 -0.88
N ASP A 39 -20.35 13.83 -0.12
CA ASP A 39 -19.33 14.46 0.73
C ASP A 39 -18.72 13.48 1.74
N THR A 40 -19.57 12.66 2.36
CA THR A 40 -19.16 11.65 3.33
C THR A 40 -18.33 10.54 2.68
N TYR A 41 -18.56 10.19 1.42
CA TYR A 41 -17.70 9.27 0.68
C TYR A 41 -16.28 9.82 0.54
N TYR A 42 -16.12 11.08 0.11
CA TYR A 42 -14.80 11.70 -0.03
C TYR A 42 -14.08 11.80 1.31
N GLU A 43 -14.77 12.23 2.36
CA GLU A 43 -14.22 12.28 3.71
C GLU A 43 -13.79 10.88 4.20
N SER A 44 -14.58 9.84 3.91
CA SER A 44 -14.24 8.47 4.28
C SER A 44 -13.00 7.96 3.54
N MET A 45 -12.89 8.24 2.23
CA MET A 45 -11.73 7.84 1.44
C MET A 45 -10.46 8.57 1.87
N LEU A 46 -10.53 9.88 2.14
CA LEU A 46 -9.40 10.63 2.67
C LEU A 46 -8.95 10.10 4.03
N CYS A 47 -9.89 9.90 4.95
CA CYS A 47 -9.61 9.32 6.27
C CYS A 47 -8.95 7.94 6.13
N LEU A 48 -9.48 7.09 5.26
CA LEU A 48 -8.92 5.76 5.03
C LEU A 48 -7.49 5.82 4.48
N ILE A 49 -7.23 6.65 3.46
CA ILE A 49 -5.88 6.83 2.86
C ILE A 49 -4.85 7.24 3.93
N GLU A 50 -5.26 8.03 4.93
CA GLU A 50 -4.41 8.48 6.02
C GLU A 50 -4.12 7.40 7.07
N ASN A 51 -4.97 6.38 7.18
CA ASN A 51 -4.93 5.39 8.25
C ASN A 51 -4.57 3.95 7.79
N ILE A 52 -4.50 3.66 6.48
CA ILE A 52 -4.10 2.32 5.99
C ILE A 52 -2.71 1.90 6.50
N PHE A 53 -1.74 2.83 6.45
CA PHE A 53 -0.36 2.60 6.86
C PHE A 53 -0.09 3.24 8.23
N GLU A 54 0.71 2.59 9.08
CA GLU A 54 0.98 3.09 10.45
C GLU A 54 1.54 4.53 10.48
N HIS A 55 2.32 4.91 9.47
CA HIS A 55 2.84 6.26 9.33
C HIS A 55 2.46 6.89 8.00
N HIS A 56 1.79 8.03 8.10
CA HIS A 56 1.42 8.90 7.00
C HIS A 56 2.02 10.30 7.20
N TYR A 57 2.44 10.91 6.10
CA TYR A 57 2.76 12.33 6.03
C TYR A 57 2.21 12.89 4.72
N CYS A 58 1.40 13.94 4.81
CA CYS A 58 0.88 14.66 3.64
C CYS A 58 1.48 16.08 3.59
N GLN A 59 1.90 16.48 2.39
CA GLN A 59 2.32 17.84 2.11
C GLN A 59 1.80 18.30 0.76
N TYR A 60 1.16 19.46 0.75
CA TYR A 60 0.75 20.13 -0.47
C TYR A 60 1.75 21.21 -0.89
N SER A 61 2.00 21.33 -2.19
CA SER A 61 2.84 22.39 -2.78
C SER A 61 2.03 23.25 -3.74
N ASP A 62 1.59 24.43 -3.28
CA ASP A 62 0.87 25.41 -4.12
C ASP A 62 1.63 25.74 -5.40
N ARG A 63 2.96 25.89 -5.30
CA ARG A 63 3.81 26.25 -6.44
C ARG A 63 3.83 25.18 -7.53
N ARG A 64 3.68 23.91 -7.15
CA ARG A 64 3.77 22.77 -8.08
C ARG A 64 2.40 22.18 -8.39
N PHE A 65 1.33 22.58 -7.68
CA PHE A 65 0.02 21.95 -7.76
C PHE A 65 0.11 20.43 -7.54
N VAL A 66 0.93 20.00 -6.56
CA VAL A 66 1.13 18.59 -6.21
C VAL A 66 0.92 18.37 -4.73
N GLU A 67 0.10 17.38 -4.42
CA GLU A 67 0.02 16.78 -3.09
C GLU A 67 0.95 15.56 -3.03
N MET A 68 1.78 15.49 -2.00
CA MET A 68 2.67 14.37 -1.74
C MET A 68 2.20 13.63 -0.48
N ARG A 69 1.95 12.33 -0.60
CA ARG A 69 1.66 11.43 0.51
C ARG A 69 2.82 10.45 0.68
N ILE A 70 3.43 10.43 1.86
CA ILE A 70 4.46 9.46 2.25
C ILE A 70 3.81 8.43 3.17
N LEU A 71 3.81 7.19 2.73
CA LEU A 71 3.14 6.06 3.37
C LEU A 71 4.20 5.05 3.82
N SER A 72 4.27 4.77 5.11
CA SER A 72 5.25 3.84 5.68
C SER A 72 4.60 2.93 6.71
N ASP A 73 5.01 1.67 6.73
CA ASP A 73 4.44 0.67 7.62
C ASP A 73 5.49 -0.41 7.92
N PRO A 74 5.48 -1.03 9.13
CA PRO A 74 6.41 -2.10 9.45
C PRO A 74 6.35 -3.26 8.46
N VAL A 75 5.20 -3.51 7.82
CA VAL A 75 5.07 -4.57 6.83
C VAL A 75 5.94 -4.33 5.60
N ILE A 76 6.06 -3.07 5.14
CA ILE A 76 6.93 -2.72 4.01
C ILE A 76 8.39 -2.90 4.42
N GLU A 77 8.76 -2.46 5.63
CA GLU A 77 10.14 -2.63 6.12
C GLU A 77 10.51 -4.11 6.27
N GLU A 78 9.61 -4.90 6.84
CA GLU A 78 9.79 -6.34 7.04
C GLU A 78 9.96 -7.05 5.70
N PHE A 79 9.11 -6.73 4.72
CA PHE A 79 9.24 -7.29 3.38
C PHE A 79 10.63 -7.08 2.79
N TYR A 80 11.15 -5.85 2.82
CA TYR A 80 12.46 -5.57 2.24
C TYR A 80 13.60 -6.24 3.02
N LYS A 81 13.51 -6.36 4.34
CA LYS A 81 14.48 -7.14 5.13
C LYS A 81 14.49 -8.61 4.72
N LEU A 82 13.32 -9.23 4.59
CA LEU A 82 13.18 -10.62 4.19
C LEU A 82 13.67 -10.86 2.76
N ALA A 83 13.31 -9.98 1.83
CA ALA A 83 13.78 -10.05 0.45
C ALA A 83 15.32 -9.91 0.39
N GLY A 84 15.91 -8.99 1.16
CA GLY A 84 17.36 -8.85 1.28
C GLY A 84 18.05 -10.06 1.89
N GLU A 85 17.45 -10.66 2.93
CA GLU A 85 17.94 -11.91 3.51
C GLU A 85 17.94 -13.05 2.49
N TYR A 86 16.84 -13.19 1.73
CA TYR A 86 16.75 -14.14 0.63
C TYR A 86 17.85 -13.91 -0.40
N GLY A 87 18.08 -12.66 -0.81
CA GLY A 87 19.14 -12.30 -1.75
C GLY A 87 20.52 -12.72 -1.24
N LYS A 88 20.84 -12.38 0.02
CA LYS A 88 22.11 -12.77 0.67
C LYS A 88 22.31 -14.28 0.73
N ARG A 89 21.29 -15.05 1.12
CA ARG A 89 21.39 -16.52 1.21
C ARG A 89 21.62 -17.18 -0.15
N ASN A 90 21.15 -16.56 -1.23
CA ASN A 90 21.24 -17.09 -2.59
C ASN A 90 22.30 -16.40 -3.46
N ASN A 91 23.09 -15.48 -2.88
CA ASN A 91 24.07 -14.66 -3.59
C ASN A 91 23.47 -13.88 -4.78
N ILE A 92 22.27 -13.35 -4.59
CA ILE A 92 21.54 -12.52 -5.56
C ILE A 92 21.62 -11.06 -5.12
N PRO A 93 22.15 -10.14 -5.96
CA PRO A 93 22.16 -8.71 -5.66
C PRO A 93 20.74 -8.11 -5.73
N ASP A 94 20.51 -7.00 -5.02
CA ASP A 94 19.17 -6.40 -4.86
C ASP A 94 18.54 -6.01 -6.21
N GLU A 95 19.33 -5.57 -7.19
CA GLU A 95 18.85 -5.16 -8.52
C GLU A 95 18.27 -6.32 -9.35
N THR A 96 18.69 -7.56 -9.07
CA THR A 96 18.19 -8.76 -9.75
C THR A 96 17.33 -9.63 -8.84
N ASN A 97 17.05 -9.16 -7.62
CA ASN A 97 16.20 -9.85 -6.67
C ASN A 97 14.74 -9.84 -7.14
N TYR A 98 14.22 -11.03 -7.46
CA TYR A 98 12.86 -11.21 -7.96
C TYR A 98 11.81 -10.54 -7.08
N TYR A 99 11.91 -10.67 -5.75
CA TYR A 99 10.91 -10.12 -4.83
C TYR A 99 10.93 -8.59 -4.82
N ILE A 100 12.11 -7.97 -4.86
CA ILE A 100 12.23 -6.51 -4.91
C ILE A 100 11.60 -5.96 -6.19
N ASN A 101 11.89 -6.60 -7.33
CA ASN A 101 11.32 -6.23 -8.63
C ASN A 101 9.80 -6.47 -8.69
N GLU A 102 9.33 -7.53 -8.03
CA GLU A 102 7.91 -7.85 -7.96
C GLU A 102 7.12 -6.82 -7.13
N ALA A 103 7.70 -6.30 -6.04
CA ALA A 103 7.08 -5.21 -5.27
C ALA A 103 6.89 -3.94 -6.12
N GLU A 104 7.90 -3.57 -6.91
CA GLU A 104 7.80 -2.43 -7.82
C GLU A 104 6.75 -2.67 -8.93
N ARG A 105 6.71 -3.90 -9.48
CA ARG A 105 5.70 -4.30 -10.48
C ARG A 105 4.28 -4.19 -9.92
N LEU A 106 4.06 -4.66 -8.69
CA LEU A 106 2.76 -4.60 -8.04
C LEU A 106 2.31 -3.15 -7.83
N VAL A 107 3.15 -2.31 -7.21
CA VAL A 107 2.81 -0.91 -6.96
C VAL A 107 2.50 -0.19 -8.27
N ARG A 108 3.27 -0.47 -9.34
CA ARG A 108 2.98 0.06 -10.68
C ARG A 108 1.57 -0.28 -11.12
N ILE A 109 1.20 -1.57 -11.09
CA ILE A 109 -0.11 -2.01 -11.56
C ILE A 109 -1.24 -1.39 -10.76
N GLN A 110 -1.08 -1.28 -9.45
CA GLN A 110 -2.12 -0.75 -8.57
C GLN A 110 -2.29 0.76 -8.70
N LEU A 111 -1.24 1.51 -9.01
CA LEU A 111 -1.28 2.97 -9.11
C LEU A 111 -1.36 3.50 -10.56
N ASP A 112 -1.34 2.63 -11.57
CA ASP A 112 -1.48 2.98 -13.00
C ASP A 112 -2.95 3.12 -13.43
N PHE A 113 -3.78 3.76 -12.59
CA PHE A 113 -5.19 4.03 -12.90
C PHE A 113 -5.46 5.49 -13.29
N SER A 114 -4.54 6.40 -13.00
CA SER A 114 -4.68 7.83 -13.29
C SER A 114 -3.35 8.45 -13.67
N TYR A 115 -3.35 9.27 -14.72
CA TYR A 115 -2.19 10.05 -15.14
C TYR A 115 -1.85 11.19 -14.17
N CYS A 116 -2.76 11.51 -13.23
CA CYS A 116 -2.53 12.48 -12.15
C CYS A 116 -1.89 11.83 -10.91
N VAL A 117 -1.57 10.53 -10.96
CA VAL A 117 -0.94 9.80 -9.86
C VAL A 117 0.44 9.32 -10.31
N ASP A 118 1.47 9.90 -9.72
CA ASP A 118 2.83 9.37 -9.77
C ASP A 118 3.17 8.70 -8.44
N TRP A 119 4.20 7.85 -8.46
CA TRP A 119 4.63 7.17 -7.24
C TRP A 119 6.11 6.85 -7.26
N ARG A 120 6.65 6.61 -6.07
CA ARG A 120 8.00 6.09 -5.89
C ARG A 120 8.04 5.15 -4.69
N LEU A 121 8.43 3.91 -4.94
CA LEU A 121 8.71 2.95 -3.88
C LEU A 121 10.18 3.05 -3.48
N MET A 122 10.44 3.22 -2.20
CA MET A 122 11.79 3.25 -1.63
C MET A 122 11.95 2.05 -0.71
N GLY A 123 12.70 1.06 -1.16
CA GLY A 123 12.99 -0.16 -0.41
C GLY A 123 14.40 -0.18 0.15
N HIS A 124 14.54 -0.60 1.40
CA HIS A 124 15.83 -0.78 2.05
C HIS A 124 15.91 -2.16 2.69
N THR A 125 16.79 -3.01 2.16
CA THR A 125 17.11 -4.34 2.71
C THR A 125 17.86 -4.28 4.04
N GLU A 126 18.57 -3.17 4.27
CA GLU A 126 19.23 -2.82 5.54
C GLU A 126 18.76 -1.43 6.03
N PRO A 127 17.56 -1.33 6.62
CA PRO A 127 17.03 -0.05 7.05
C PRO A 127 17.84 0.54 8.21
N LYS A 128 18.17 1.83 8.13
CA LYS A 128 18.99 2.55 9.11
C LYS A 128 18.16 3.29 10.18
N ARG A 129 16.84 3.32 10.02
CA ARG A 129 15.87 4.00 10.89
C ARG A 129 14.48 3.38 10.69
N LYS A 130 13.57 3.57 11.65
CA LYS A 130 12.16 3.19 11.51
C LYS A 130 11.55 3.91 10.30
N TYR A 131 10.71 3.23 9.54
CA TYR A 131 10.08 3.70 8.31
C TYR A 131 11.07 4.16 7.24
N HIS A 132 12.25 3.54 7.14
CA HIS A 132 13.16 3.84 6.04
C HIS A 132 12.52 3.43 4.71
N SER A 133 11.99 2.21 4.64
CA SER A 133 11.23 1.73 3.48
C SER A 133 9.84 2.34 3.48
N ARG A 134 9.42 2.91 2.34
CA ARG A 134 8.20 3.70 2.23
C ARG A 134 7.71 3.83 0.78
N LEU A 135 6.43 4.09 0.61
CA LEU A 135 5.80 4.45 -0.65
C LEU A 135 5.53 5.96 -0.64
N ALA A 136 6.02 6.68 -1.65
CA ALA A 136 5.62 8.05 -1.93
C ALA A 136 4.58 8.04 -3.06
N VAL A 137 3.45 8.71 -2.86
CA VAL A 137 2.42 8.95 -3.87
C VAL A 137 2.35 10.45 -4.12
N PHE A 138 2.32 10.85 -5.38
CA PHE A 138 2.25 12.22 -5.84
C PHE A 138 0.97 12.40 -6.63
N ILE A 139 0.13 13.33 -6.19
CA ILE A 139 -1.19 13.60 -6.77
C ILE A 139 -1.13 14.99 -7.38
N TYR A 140 -1.12 15.06 -8.71
CA TYR A 140 -1.20 16.31 -9.46
C TYR A 140 -2.63 16.84 -9.42
N GLN A 141 -2.80 18.11 -9.03
CA GLN A 141 -4.11 18.75 -8.89
C GLN A 141 -4.60 19.39 -10.21
N ASP A 142 -4.00 19.01 -11.33
CA ASP A 142 -4.36 19.52 -12.66
C ASP A 142 -5.69 18.95 -13.17
N ASP A 143 -6.12 17.79 -12.65
CA ASP A 143 -7.41 17.15 -12.92
C ASP A 143 -7.90 16.33 -11.71
N TRP A 144 -9.04 15.66 -11.85
CA TRP A 144 -9.66 14.83 -10.83
C TRP A 144 -8.94 13.49 -10.62
N VAL A 145 -8.81 13.09 -9.34
CA VAL A 145 -8.35 11.76 -8.94
C VAL A 145 -9.46 11.03 -8.21
N ASP A 146 -9.72 9.79 -8.64
CA ASP A 146 -10.64 8.89 -7.96
C ASP A 146 -10.05 8.42 -6.62
N LEU A 147 -10.52 9.01 -5.53
CA LEU A 147 -10.07 8.65 -4.18
C LEU A 147 -10.48 7.24 -3.77
N GLY A 148 -11.56 6.69 -4.33
CA GLY A 148 -11.96 5.30 -4.08
C GLY A 148 -11.00 4.32 -4.73
N CYS A 149 -10.64 4.56 -6.00
CA CYS A 149 -9.59 3.79 -6.67
C CYS A 149 -8.26 3.90 -5.93
N LEU A 150 -7.87 5.10 -5.48
CA LEU A 150 -6.63 5.29 -4.73
C LEU A 150 -6.66 4.53 -3.39
N ALA A 151 -7.72 4.67 -2.60
CA ALA A 151 -7.85 3.98 -1.32
C ALA A 151 -7.81 2.46 -1.50
N PHE A 152 -8.52 1.94 -2.49
CA PHE A 152 -8.53 0.51 -2.81
C PHE A 152 -7.15 0.00 -3.25
N ALA A 153 -6.48 0.71 -4.16
CA ALA A 153 -5.13 0.38 -4.61
C ALA A 153 -4.13 0.32 -3.44
N LEU A 154 -4.23 1.26 -2.50
CA LEU A 154 -3.39 1.28 -1.30
C LEU A 154 -3.66 0.09 -0.36
N ILE A 155 -4.91 -0.36 -0.26
CA ILE A 155 -5.27 -1.58 0.48
C ILE A 155 -4.65 -2.82 -0.19
N GLU A 156 -4.79 -2.95 -1.51
CA GLU A 156 -4.21 -4.08 -2.27
C GLU A 156 -2.68 -4.11 -2.13
N ILE A 157 -2.02 -2.95 -2.15
CA ILE A 157 -0.59 -2.84 -1.88
C ILE A 157 -0.25 -3.32 -0.47
N TYR A 158 -0.99 -2.85 0.54
CA TYR A 158 -0.76 -3.25 1.94
C TYR A 158 -0.93 -4.75 2.16
N GLU A 159 -2.03 -5.32 1.65
CA GLU A 159 -2.34 -6.74 1.75
C GLU A 159 -1.26 -7.58 1.06
N TRP A 160 -0.86 -7.21 -0.15
CA TRP A 160 0.20 -7.92 -0.86
C TRP A 160 1.52 -7.94 -0.08
N PHE A 161 1.94 -6.81 0.50
CA PHE A 161 3.14 -6.79 1.34
C PHE A 161 2.99 -7.71 2.57
N SER A 162 1.80 -7.77 3.16
CA SER A 162 1.49 -8.63 4.29
C SER A 162 1.61 -10.11 3.93
N GLU A 163 0.99 -10.53 2.83
CA GLU A 163 1.07 -11.89 2.31
C GLU A 163 2.49 -12.26 1.87
N ALA A 164 3.18 -11.36 1.17
CA ALA A 164 4.54 -11.56 0.72
C ALA A 164 5.51 -11.76 1.91
N CYS A 165 5.31 -11.05 3.03
CA CYS A 165 6.07 -11.28 4.26
C CYS A 165 5.84 -12.68 4.83
N VAL A 166 4.62 -13.21 4.80
CA VAL A 166 4.32 -14.58 5.25
C VAL A 166 5.03 -15.58 4.35
N ASN A 167 4.84 -15.47 3.04
CA ASN A 167 5.42 -16.37 2.05
C ASN A 167 6.96 -16.38 2.10
N LEU A 168 7.60 -15.21 2.17
CA LEU A 168 9.06 -15.11 2.27
C LEU A 168 9.60 -15.72 3.56
N ARG A 169 8.92 -15.52 4.70
CA ARG A 169 9.31 -16.16 5.97
C ARG A 169 9.25 -17.67 5.88
N GLU A 170 8.21 -18.23 5.27
CA GLU A 170 8.10 -19.67 5.05
C GLU A 170 9.23 -20.22 4.18
N ILE A 171 9.54 -19.55 3.07
CA ILE A 171 10.64 -19.93 2.18
C ILE A 171 11.98 -19.92 2.92
N LEU A 172 12.28 -18.85 3.66
CA LEU A 172 13.51 -18.72 4.44
C LEU A 172 13.60 -19.76 5.56
N ASN A 173 12.49 -20.11 6.19
CA ASN A 173 12.45 -21.12 7.24
C ASN A 173 12.62 -22.55 6.70
N ASN A 174 12.05 -22.84 5.53
CA ASN A 174 12.15 -24.16 4.90
C ASN A 174 13.54 -24.39 4.28
N ALA A 175 14.12 -23.37 3.64
CA ALA A 175 15.50 -23.43 3.15
C ALA A 175 16.52 -23.69 4.29
N GLY A 176 16.24 -23.20 5.50
CA GLY A 176 17.08 -23.45 6.68
C GLY A 176 17.01 -24.88 7.25
N LYS A 177 15.99 -25.67 6.87
CA LYS A 177 15.84 -27.06 7.34
C LYS A 177 16.58 -28.06 6.47
N GLU A 178 16.73 -27.80 5.17
CA GLU A 178 17.46 -28.69 4.25
C GLU A 178 18.97 -28.71 4.52
N VAL A 179 19.55 -27.59 4.98
CA VAL A 179 20.99 -27.49 5.30
C VAL A 179 21.37 -28.23 6.60
N LYS A 180 20.42 -28.47 7.52
CA LYS A 180 20.69 -29.14 8.80
C LYS A 180 20.60 -30.67 8.75
N ALA A 181 20.25 -31.23 7.60
CA ALA A 181 20.12 -32.68 7.39
C ALA A 181 21.29 -33.30 6.61
N ALA A 182 22.35 -32.54 6.33
CA ALA A 182 23.56 -32.97 5.62
C ALA A 182 24.77 -33.13 6.55
#